data_AF-A0A7W7SGN5-F1
#
_entry.id   AF-A0A7W7SGN5-F1
#
_cell.length_a   1.000
_cell.length_b   1.000
_cell.length_c   1.000
_cell.angle_alpha   90.00
_cell.angle_beta   90.00
_cell.angle_gamma   90.00
#
_symmetry.space_group_name_H-M   'P 1'
#
loop_
_entity.id
_entity.type
_entity.pdbx_description
1 polymer ?
#
loop_
_entity_poly.entity_id
_entity_poly.type
_entity_poly.pdbx_seq_one_letter_code
_entity_poly.pdbx_strand_id
1 'polypeptide(L)'
;MATSRALEYLESPRNLVGCAAGAGGLGLYFAGLTGGWGPAVVAAMYAAGALLVPWKPKGDGATSELAALAERVAAIGLPSSVGAEQLLAALGAADRDRVRRIVEWELPVALDGYVRARCWEALAPGGVDPTAALKAELDRLSGLL
;
A
#
# COMPACT_ATOMS: atom_id res chain seq x y z
N MET A 1 -12.10 8.42 -15.35
CA MET A 1 -12.94 8.34 -14.14
C MET A 1 -13.50 6.94 -13.88
N ALA A 2 -14.14 6.26 -14.86
CA ALA A 2 -14.67 4.90 -14.66
C ALA A 2 -13.60 3.86 -14.32
N THR A 3 -12.45 3.92 -15.00
CA THR A 3 -11.31 3.00 -14.79
C THR A 3 -10.73 3.09 -13.38
N SER A 4 -10.63 4.31 -12.83
CA SER A 4 -10.10 4.55 -11.48
C SER A 4 -10.99 3.95 -10.40
N ARG A 5 -12.32 4.03 -10.55
CA ARG A 5 -13.28 3.41 -9.62
C ARG A 5 -13.27 1.89 -9.70
N ALA A 6 -13.09 1.34 -10.90
CA ALA A 6 -12.97 -0.10 -11.09
C ALA A 6 -11.69 -0.64 -10.45
N LEU A 7 -10.55 0.03 -10.66
CA LEU A 7 -9.27 -0.32 -10.01
C LEU A 7 -9.37 -0.22 -8.49
N GLU A 8 -9.95 0.86 -7.99
CA GLU A 8 -10.16 1.05 -6.54
C GLU A 8 -11.03 -0.06 -5.93
N TYR A 9 -12.05 -0.53 -6.65
CA TYR A 9 -12.83 -1.68 -6.21
C TYR A 9 -12.02 -2.99 -6.25
N LEU A 10 -11.27 -3.23 -7.33
CA LEU A 10 -10.48 -4.45 -7.50
C LEU A 10 -9.40 -4.60 -6.41
N GLU A 11 -8.75 -3.48 -6.05
CA GLU A 11 -7.73 -3.41 -4.99
C GLU A 11 -8.34 -3.36 -3.59
N SER A 12 -9.67 -3.17 -3.47
CA SER A 12 -10.30 -3.09 -2.17
C SER A 12 -10.17 -4.40 -1.38
N PRO A 13 -9.93 -4.34 -0.06
CA PRO A 13 -9.85 -5.54 0.78
C PRO A 13 -11.14 -6.38 0.71
N ARG A 14 -12.28 -5.73 0.46
CA ARG A 14 -13.58 -6.39 0.23
C ARG A 14 -13.54 -7.30 -1.00
N ASN A 15 -13.02 -6.82 -2.13
CA ASN A 15 -12.90 -7.63 -3.33
C ASN A 15 -11.89 -8.76 -3.13
N LEU A 16 -10.75 -8.48 -2.50
CA LEU A 16 -9.70 -9.49 -2.27
C LEU A 16 -10.19 -10.66 -1.38
N VAL A 17 -10.83 -10.36 -0.26
CA VAL A 17 -11.40 -11.39 0.64
C VAL A 17 -12.56 -12.12 -0.04
N GLY A 18 -13.39 -11.40 -0.79
CA GLY A 18 -14.43 -12.00 -1.63
C GLY A 18 -13.85 -12.99 -2.65
N CYS A 19 -12.81 -12.61 -3.38
CA CYS A 19 -12.13 -13.47 -4.35
C CYS A 19 -11.53 -14.72 -3.70
N ALA A 20 -10.87 -14.57 -2.55
CA ALA A 20 -10.32 -15.71 -1.80
C ALA A 20 -11.42 -16.69 -1.36
N ALA A 21 -12.54 -16.19 -0.84
CA ALA A 21 -13.69 -17.02 -0.47
C ALA A 21 -14.36 -17.67 -1.69
N GLY A 22 -14.53 -16.92 -2.79
CA GLY A 22 -15.05 -17.44 -4.05
C GLY A 22 -14.18 -18.54 -4.65
N ALA A 23 -12.85 -18.43 -4.56
CA ALA A 23 -11.92 -19.48 -4.94
C ALA A 23 -12.10 -20.74 -4.07
N GLY A 24 -12.38 -20.58 -2.77
CA GLY A 24 -12.82 -21.68 -1.92
C GLY A 24 -14.10 -22.36 -2.42
N GLY A 25 -15.09 -21.58 -2.85
CA GLY A 25 -16.32 -22.09 -3.48
C GLY A 25 -16.05 -22.85 -4.77
N LEU A 26 -15.07 -22.42 -5.56
CA LEU A 26 -14.64 -23.14 -6.75
C LEU A 26 -13.96 -24.47 -6.39
N GLY A 27 -13.17 -24.50 -5.31
CA GLY A 27 -12.63 -25.72 -4.73
C GLY A 27 -13.73 -26.72 -4.33
N LEU A 28 -14.81 -26.23 -3.69
CA LEU A 28 -15.98 -27.06 -3.35
C LEU A 28 -16.67 -27.63 -4.60
N TYR A 29 -16.80 -26.81 -5.66
CA TYR A 29 -17.39 -27.25 -6.92
C TYR A 29 -16.60 -28.39 -7.56
N PHE A 30 -15.27 -28.25 -7.68
CA PHE A 30 -14.42 -29.29 -8.23
C PHE A 30 -14.33 -30.54 -7.35
N ALA A 31 -14.51 -30.41 -6.04
CA ALA A 31 -14.65 -31.54 -5.13
C ALA A 31 -15.99 -32.28 -5.23
N GLY A 32 -16.93 -31.80 -6.07
CA GLY A 32 -18.26 -32.40 -6.25
C GLY A 32 -19.24 -32.11 -5.12
N LEU A 33 -18.91 -31.21 -4.18
CA LEU A 33 -19.69 -30.95 -2.98
C LEU A 33 -20.89 -30.02 -3.21
N THR A 34 -20.97 -29.36 -4.36
CA THR A 34 -22.00 -28.35 -4.66
C THR A 34 -23.13 -28.85 -5.55
N GLY A 35 -23.01 -30.04 -6.14
CA GLY A 35 -23.94 -30.54 -7.16
C GLY A 35 -24.14 -29.54 -8.31
N GLY A 36 -25.40 -29.40 -8.79
CA GLY A 36 -25.76 -28.47 -9.85
C GLY A 36 -25.72 -26.97 -9.48
N TRP A 37 -25.48 -26.64 -8.21
CA TRP A 37 -25.51 -25.25 -7.71
C TRP A 37 -24.15 -24.56 -7.70
N GLY A 38 -23.13 -25.13 -8.34
CA GLY A 38 -21.75 -24.61 -8.35
C GLY A 38 -21.63 -23.09 -8.49
N PRO A 39 -22.16 -22.47 -9.55
CA PRO A 39 -22.10 -21.02 -9.74
C PRO A 39 -22.73 -20.22 -8.59
N ALA A 40 -23.84 -20.69 -8.02
CA ALA A 40 -24.51 -20.04 -6.89
C ALA A 40 -23.68 -20.13 -5.61
N VAL A 41 -23.01 -21.26 -5.36
CA VAL A 41 -22.11 -21.44 -4.20
C VAL A 41 -20.91 -20.50 -4.30
N VAL A 42 -20.28 -20.39 -5.47
CA VAL A 42 -19.16 -19.47 -5.70
C VAL A 42 -19.58 -18.02 -5.46
N ALA A 43 -20.72 -17.60 -6.02
CA ALA A 43 -21.24 -16.26 -5.83
C ALA A 43 -21.58 -15.96 -4.36
N ALA A 44 -22.20 -16.92 -3.65
CA ALA A 44 -22.53 -16.79 -2.24
C ALA A 44 -21.28 -16.69 -1.36
N MET A 45 -20.25 -17.51 -1.62
CA MET A 45 -18.99 -17.44 -0.89
C MET A 45 -18.24 -16.13 -1.16
N TYR A 46 -18.23 -15.66 -2.41
CA TYR A 46 -17.67 -14.34 -2.73
C TYR A 46 -18.39 -13.23 -1.94
N ALA A 47 -19.72 -13.21 -1.98
CA ALA A 47 -20.51 -12.21 -1.28
C ALA A 47 -20.29 -12.28 0.24
N ALA A 48 -20.24 -13.48 0.81
CA ALA A 48 -19.95 -13.68 2.23
C ALA A 48 -18.56 -13.13 2.61
N GLY A 49 -17.51 -13.48 1.85
CA GLY A 49 -16.16 -12.98 2.07
C GLY A 49 -16.07 -11.46 1.96
N ALA A 50 -16.73 -10.87 0.97
CA ALA A 50 -16.79 -9.43 0.78
C ALA A 50 -17.47 -8.70 1.97
N LEU A 51 -18.53 -9.29 2.53
CA LEU A 51 -19.27 -8.71 3.65
C LEU A 51 -18.55 -8.82 4.99
N LEU A 52 -17.62 -9.76 5.16
CA LEU A 52 -16.78 -9.84 6.37
C LEU A 52 -15.89 -8.60 6.56
N VAL A 53 -15.59 -7.89 5.48
CA VAL A 53 -14.73 -6.71 5.53
C VAL A 53 -15.58 -5.46 5.82
N PRO A 54 -15.36 -4.76 6.95
CA PRO A 54 -16.07 -3.55 7.27
C PRO A 54 -15.81 -2.46 6.23
N TRP A 55 -16.86 -1.71 5.87
CA TRP A 55 -16.72 -0.56 4.97
C TRP A 55 -15.96 0.56 5.68
N LYS A 56 -14.81 0.97 5.13
CA LYS A 56 -14.14 2.21 5.55
C LYS A 56 -14.55 3.35 4.60
N PRO A 57 -15.11 4.46 5.11
CA PRO A 57 -15.32 5.65 4.29
C PRO A 57 -13.98 6.21 3.82
N LYS A 58 -13.93 6.70 2.59
CA LYS A 58 -12.74 7.35 2.02
C LYS A 58 -12.54 8.68 2.75
N GLY A 59 -11.46 8.78 3.52
CA GLY A 59 -11.03 10.04 4.13
C GLY A 59 -10.65 11.07 3.05
N ASP A 60 -10.28 12.27 3.48
CA ASP A 60 -9.62 13.25 2.64
C ASP A 60 -8.27 12.69 2.16
N GLY A 61 -8.29 12.06 0.96
CA GLY A 61 -7.24 11.18 0.44
C GLY A 61 -5.80 11.56 0.81
N ALA A 62 -5.39 12.81 0.57
CA ALA A 62 -4.06 13.29 0.87
C ALA A 62 -3.67 13.23 2.36
N THR A 63 -4.58 13.59 3.27
CA THR A 63 -4.31 13.55 4.71
C THR A 63 -4.26 12.11 5.21
N SER A 64 -5.16 11.26 4.71
CA SER A 64 -5.15 9.82 5.05
C SER A 64 -3.93 9.09 4.50
N GLU A 65 -3.46 9.46 3.30
CA GLU A 65 -2.27 8.90 2.67
C GLU A 65 -1.00 9.36 3.39
N LEU A 66 -0.92 10.64 3.77
CA LEU A 66 0.19 11.14 4.58
C LEU A 66 0.25 10.43 5.94
N ALA A 67 -0.90 10.20 6.59
CA ALA A 67 -0.98 9.45 7.84
C ALA A 67 -0.54 7.99 7.67
N ALA A 68 -1.00 7.31 6.62
CA ALA A 68 -0.57 5.93 6.32
C ALA A 68 0.93 5.85 5.99
N LEU A 69 1.48 6.88 5.34
CA LEU A 69 2.90 6.97 5.03
C LEU A 69 3.74 7.19 6.29
N ALA A 70 3.28 8.05 7.20
CA ALA A 70 3.91 8.22 8.51
C ALA A 70 3.93 6.91 9.32
N GLU A 71 2.83 6.15 9.29
CA GLU A 71 2.76 4.82 9.91
C GLU A 71 3.76 3.84 9.27
N ARG A 72 3.88 3.84 7.93
CA ARG A 72 4.89 3.02 7.22
C ARG A 72 6.31 3.42 7.62
N VAL A 73 6.62 4.71 7.65
CA VAL A 73 7.95 5.23 8.05
C VAL A 73 8.29 4.78 9.47
N ALA A 74 7.34 4.88 10.40
CA ALA A 74 7.50 4.41 11.78
C ALA A 74 7.74 2.89 11.84
N ALA A 75 7.01 2.10 11.05
CA ALA A 75 7.18 0.65 10.99
C ALA A 75 8.54 0.20 10.42
N ILE A 76 9.11 0.97 9.49
CA ILE A 76 10.45 0.70 8.94
C ILE A 76 11.56 0.97 9.99
N GLY A 77 11.33 1.90 10.92
CA GLY A 77 12.31 2.26 11.95
C GLY A 77 13.55 2.96 11.35
N LEU A 78 13.32 4.03 10.57
CA LEU A 78 14.40 4.79 9.93
C LEU A 78 15.33 5.46 10.97
N PRO A 79 16.65 5.51 10.71
CA PRO A 79 17.56 6.33 11.50
C PRO A 79 17.16 7.82 11.46
N SER A 80 17.23 8.51 12.59
CA SER A 80 16.89 9.94 12.68
C SER A 80 17.76 10.83 11.78
N SER A 81 18.97 10.39 11.42
CA SER A 81 19.88 11.07 10.49
C SER A 81 19.32 11.24 9.07
N VAL A 82 18.36 10.39 8.67
CA VAL A 82 17.77 10.38 7.33
C VAL A 82 16.85 11.58 7.11
N GLY A 83 16.25 12.11 8.19
CA GLY A 83 15.44 13.33 8.12
C GLY A 83 13.96 13.13 7.75
N ALA A 84 13.45 11.90 7.85
CA ALA A 84 12.08 11.56 7.44
C ALA A 84 10.99 12.37 8.18
N GLU A 85 11.17 12.60 9.49
CA GLU A 85 10.26 13.40 10.31
C GLU A 85 10.15 14.84 9.81
N GLN A 86 11.27 15.44 9.40
CA GLN A 86 11.27 16.81 8.88
C GLN A 86 10.55 16.89 7.53
N LEU A 87 10.75 15.90 6.66
CA LEU A 87 10.04 15.84 5.38
C LEU A 87 8.53 15.65 5.59
N LEU A 88 8.11 14.74 6.47
CA LEU A 88 6.69 14.53 6.79
C LEU A 88 6.03 15.79 7.37
N ALA A 89 6.73 16.50 8.25
CA ALA A 89 6.25 17.79 8.77
C ALA A 89 6.12 18.85 7.66
N ALA A 90 7.10 18.94 6.76
CA ALA A 90 7.07 19.86 5.63
C ALA A 90 5.91 19.54 4.66
N LEU A 91 5.67 18.25 4.37
CA LEU A 91 4.55 17.79 3.57
C LEU A 91 3.19 18.14 4.20
N GLY A 92 3.08 18.08 5.53
CA GLY A 92 1.87 18.49 6.25
C GLY A 92 1.55 19.99 6.13
N ALA A 93 2.52 20.82 5.79
CA ALA A 93 2.38 22.27 5.65
C ALA A 93 2.37 22.77 4.19
N ALA A 94 2.64 21.89 3.21
CA ALA A 94 2.85 22.25 1.82
C ALA A 94 1.54 22.26 0.98
N ASP A 95 1.63 22.78 -0.24
CA ASP A 95 0.52 22.82 -1.20
C ASP A 95 0.06 21.42 -1.64
N ARG A 96 -1.26 21.22 -1.71
CA ARG A 96 -1.89 19.91 -1.95
C ARG A 96 -1.45 19.23 -3.24
N ASP A 97 -1.23 19.97 -4.32
CA ASP A 97 -0.87 19.38 -5.61
C ASP A 97 0.58 18.86 -5.61
N ARG A 98 1.47 19.55 -4.89
CA ARG A 98 2.87 19.10 -4.70
C ARG A 98 2.94 17.88 -3.77
N VAL A 99 2.19 17.92 -2.67
CA VAL A 99 2.13 16.83 -1.68
C VAL A 99 1.68 15.53 -2.32
N ARG A 100 0.65 15.57 -3.17
CA ARG A 100 0.08 14.36 -3.78
C ARG A 100 1.11 13.55 -4.58
N ARG A 101 1.91 14.20 -5.43
CA ARG A 101 2.96 13.51 -6.21
C ARG A 101 3.98 12.83 -5.30
N ILE A 102 4.44 13.54 -4.28
CA ILE A 102 5.50 13.05 -3.38
C ILE A 102 4.98 11.90 -2.52
N VAL A 103 3.77 12.02 -1.97
CA VAL A 103 3.15 11.03 -1.09
C VAL A 103 2.68 9.79 -1.86
N GLU A 104 2.07 9.94 -3.03
CA GLU A 104 1.56 8.81 -3.81
C GLU A 104 2.67 7.99 -4.48
N TRP A 105 3.75 8.64 -4.95
CA TRP A 105 4.70 7.99 -5.86
C TRP A 105 6.16 8.07 -5.42
N GLU A 106 6.70 9.26 -5.16
CA GLU A 106 8.16 9.39 -4.99
C GLU A 106 8.65 8.83 -3.66
N LEU A 107 8.00 9.20 -2.55
CA LEU A 107 8.43 8.80 -1.21
C LEU A 107 8.24 7.29 -0.97
N PRO A 108 7.11 6.64 -1.37
CA PRO A 108 7.00 5.18 -1.28
C PRO A 108 8.09 4.44 -2.05
N VAL A 109 8.44 4.90 -3.26
CA VAL A 109 9.50 4.27 -4.08
C VAL A 109 10.87 4.40 -3.42
N ALA A 110 11.19 5.57 -2.86
CA ALA A 110 12.43 5.79 -2.12
C ALA A 110 12.55 4.85 -0.89
N LEU A 111 11.46 4.69 -0.14
CA LEU A 111 11.39 3.79 1.02
C LEU A 111 11.56 2.33 0.61
N ASP A 112 10.87 1.88 -0.44
CA ASP A 112 10.99 0.50 -0.94
C ASP A 112 12.42 0.22 -1.45
N GLY A 113 13.05 1.21 -2.10
CA GLY A 113 14.45 1.16 -2.51
C GLY A 113 15.40 0.99 -1.32
N TYR A 114 15.19 1.77 -0.25
CA TYR A 114 15.97 1.65 0.99
C TYR A 114 15.80 0.28 1.66
N VAL A 115 14.56 -0.21 1.83
CA VAL A 115 14.30 -1.51 2.47
C VAL A 115 14.99 -2.63 1.68
N ARG A 116 14.86 -2.61 0.35
CA ARG A 116 15.53 -3.57 -0.52
C ARG A 116 17.05 -3.51 -0.38
N ALA A 117 17.62 -2.31 -0.42
CA ALA A 117 19.06 -2.12 -0.29
C ALA A 117 19.58 -2.60 1.07
N ARG A 118 18.85 -2.34 2.16
CA ARG A 118 19.17 -2.85 3.50
C ARG A 118 19.13 -4.37 3.60
N CYS A 119 18.11 -5.00 3.01
CA CYS A 119 18.03 -6.46 2.96
C CYS A 119 19.20 -7.03 2.15
N TRP A 120 19.59 -6.38 1.05
CA TRP A 120 20.71 -6.84 0.23
C TRP A 120 22.07 -6.66 0.92
N GLU A 121 22.36 -5.51 1.53
CA GLU A 121 23.59 -5.29 2.30
C GLU A 121 23.74 -6.28 3.46
N ALA A 122 22.63 -6.72 4.05
CA ALA A 122 22.66 -7.77 5.08
C ALA A 122 23.07 -9.14 4.53
N LEU A 123 22.83 -9.42 3.24
CA LEU A 123 23.13 -10.69 2.58
C LEU A 123 24.48 -10.66 1.84
N ALA A 124 24.82 -9.54 1.22
CA ALA A 124 26.01 -9.35 0.39
C ALA A 124 26.56 -7.92 0.61
N PRO A 125 27.39 -7.72 1.65
CA PRO A 125 27.92 -6.40 1.99
C PRO A 125 28.89 -5.88 0.91
N GLY A 126 28.82 -4.58 0.61
CA GLY A 126 29.81 -3.90 -0.24
C GLY A 126 29.23 -2.99 -1.34
N GLY A 127 27.93 -2.72 -1.31
CA GLY A 127 27.27 -1.76 -2.20
C GLY A 127 27.23 -0.34 -1.64
N VAL A 128 26.31 0.47 -2.18
CA VAL A 128 26.07 1.86 -1.78
C VAL A 128 25.43 1.89 -0.39
N ASP A 129 25.86 2.79 0.51
CA ASP A 129 25.22 2.97 1.82
C ASP A 129 23.72 3.33 1.64
N PRO A 130 22.79 2.43 2.04
CA PRO A 130 21.36 2.66 1.88
C PRO A 130 20.89 3.91 2.64
N THR A 131 21.50 4.21 3.78
CA THR A 131 21.09 5.33 4.65
C THR A 131 21.46 6.66 3.99
N ALA A 132 22.68 6.77 3.47
CA ALA A 132 23.12 7.96 2.73
C ALA A 132 22.30 8.18 1.45
N ALA A 133 22.01 7.10 0.71
CA ALA A 133 21.20 7.18 -0.51
C ALA A 133 19.76 7.66 -0.22
N LEU A 134 19.12 7.10 0.81
CA LEU A 134 17.78 7.55 1.22
C LEU A 134 17.80 9.00 1.70
N LYS A 135 18.79 9.39 2.49
CA LYS A 135 18.93 10.77 2.96
C LYS A 135 19.01 11.77 1.80
N ALA A 136 19.88 11.50 0.81
CA ALA A 136 20.03 12.36 -0.36
C ALA A 136 18.71 12.50 -1.13
N GLU A 137 17.92 11.43 -1.20
CA GLU A 137 16.61 11.45 -1.85
C GLU A 137 15.57 12.25 -1.06
N LEU A 138 15.55 12.12 0.27
CA LEU A 138 14.65 12.94 1.10
C LEU A 138 15.02 14.43 1.05
N ASP A 139 16.31 14.75 1.04
CA ASP A 139 16.80 16.13 0.89
C ASP A 139 16.38 16.69 -0.49
N ARG A 140 16.45 15.88 -1.56
CA ARG A 140 15.93 16.24 -2.89
C ARG A 140 14.43 16.53 -2.86
N LEU A 141 13.62 15.65 -2.26
CA LEU A 141 12.18 15.82 -2.15
C LEU A 141 11.80 17.04 -1.32
N SER A 142 12.52 17.30 -0.24
CA SER A 142 12.30 18.49 0.59
C SER A 142 12.57 19.77 -0.18
N GLY A 143 13.52 19.79 -1.12
CA GLY A 143 13.80 20.94 -1.98
C GLY A 143 12.73 21.21 -3.05
N LEU A 144 11.76 20.30 -3.25
CA LEU A 144 10.65 20.48 -4.18
C LEU A 144 9.40 21.11 -3.53
N LEU A 145 9.37 21.20 -2.20
CA LEU A 145 8.27 21.78 -1.43
C LEU A 145 8.34 23.31 -1.45
#